data_AF-A0A9N9IW93-F1
#
_entry.id   AF-A0A9N9IW93-F1
#
_cell.length_a   1.000
_cell.length_b   1.000
_cell.length_c   1.000
_cell.angle_alpha   90.00
_cell.angle_beta   90.00
_cell.angle_gamma   90.00
#
_symmetry.space_group_name_H-M   'P 1'
#
loop_
_entity.id
_entity.type
_entity.pdbx_description
1 polymer ?
#
loop_
_entity_poly.entity_id
_entity_poly.type
_entity_poly.pdbx_seq_one_letter_code
_entity_poly.pdbx_strand_id
1 'polypeptide(L)' 'IMDKQQYQNIIQYLANFTYPENCDTFKWKQIQRLSTYYIVKNSQLYKPTKEGLKRVITQEQVE' A
#
# COMPACT_ATOMS: atom_id res chain seq x y z
N ILE A 1 -1.59 -11.23 4.63
CA ILE A 1 -2.71 -10.60 3.89
C ILE A 1 -2.84 -9.18 4.41
N MET A 2 -3.01 -8.18 3.56
CA MET A 2 -3.10 -6.77 3.97
C MET A 2 -4.56 -6.32 4.09
N ASP A 3 -4.85 -5.45 5.04
CA ASP A 3 -6.14 -4.78 5.16
C ASP A 3 -6.47 -3.97 3.89
N LYS A 4 -7.75 -3.96 3.48
CA LYS A 4 -8.21 -3.29 2.26
C LYS A 4 -7.99 -1.79 2.32
N GLN A 5 -8.33 -1.16 3.45
CA GLN A 5 -8.23 0.29 3.60
C GLN A 5 -6.76 0.73 3.61
N GLN A 6 -5.89 -0.02 4.28
CA GLN A 6 -4.45 0.20 4.23
C GLN A 6 -3.88 0.03 2.82
N TYR A 7 -4.30 -1.02 2.09
CA TYR A 7 -3.90 -1.27 0.71
C TYR A 7 -4.28 -0.09 -0.21
N GLN A 8 -5.52 0.39 -0.11
CA GLN A 8 -6.01 1.53 -0.89
C GLN A 8 -5.26 2.83 -0.54
N ASN A 9 -5.04 3.10 0.76
CA ASN A 9 -4.33 4.29 1.21
C ASN A 9 -2.89 4.34 0.69
N ILE A 10 -2.18 3.21 0.68
CA ILE A 10 -0.82 3.13 0.15
C ILE A 10 -0.82 3.35 -1.36
N ILE A 11 -1.78 2.75 -2.10
CA ILE A 11 -1.89 2.95 -3.54
C ILE A 11 -2.16 4.41 -3.87
N GLN A 12 -3.12 5.03 -3.19
CA GLN A 12 -3.48 6.43 -3.40
C GLN A 12 -2.29 7.36 -3.08
N TYR A 13 -1.56 7.08 -2.01
CA TYR A 13 -0.37 7.84 -1.64
C TYR A 13 0.77 7.68 -2.66
N LEU A 14 1.08 6.45 -3.10
CA LEU A 14 2.14 6.21 -4.08
C LEU A 14 1.78 6.67 -5.50
N ALA A 15 0.50 6.69 -5.86
CA ALA A 15 0.05 7.12 -7.19
C ALA A 15 -0.09 8.65 -7.30
N ASN A 16 -0.62 9.31 -6.27
CA ASN A 16 -1.01 10.72 -6.33
C ASN A 16 -0.24 11.61 -5.34
N PHE A 17 0.68 11.05 -4.54
CA PHE A 17 1.37 11.74 -3.43
C PHE A 17 0.42 12.50 -2.48
N THR A 18 -0.83 12.06 -2.43
CA THR A 18 -1.92 12.72 -1.69
C THR A 18 -2.36 11.82 -0.55
N TYR A 19 -2.59 12.42 0.61
CA TYR A 19 -3.05 11.70 1.80
C TYR A 19 -4.57 11.58 1.83
N PRO A 20 -5.11 10.52 2.46
CA PRO A 20 -6.54 10.44 2.72
C PRO A 20 -6.99 11.61 3.60
N GLU A 21 -8.10 12.27 3.23
CA GLU A 21 -8.80 13.19 4.13
C GLU A 21 -9.16 12.40 5.41
N ASN A 22 -8.75 12.90 6.58
CA ASN A 22 -8.85 12.25 7.91
C ASN A 22 -7.72 11.27 8.29
N CYS A 23 -6.56 11.33 7.63
CA CYS A 23 -5.38 10.60 8.09
C CYS A 23 -4.70 11.30 9.28
N ASP A 24 -4.76 10.71 10.47
CA ASP A 24 -4.03 11.17 11.64
C ASP A 24 -2.51 10.95 11.52
N THR A 25 -1.71 11.67 12.32
CA THR A 25 -0.24 11.65 12.27
C THR A 25 0.35 10.25 12.45
N PHE A 26 -0.34 9.36 13.19
CA PHE A 26 0.10 7.99 13.37
C PHE A 26 -0.07 7.18 12.07
N LYS A 27 -1.26 7.22 11.46
CA LYS A 27 -1.51 6.60 10.16
C LYS A 27 -0.61 7.17 9.06
N TRP A 28 -0.29 8.46 9.12
CA TRP A 28 0.66 9.11 8.22
C TRP A 28 2.04 8.44 8.24
N LYS A 29 2.63 8.30 9.44
CA LYS A 29 3.93 7.62 9.59
C LYS A 29 3.86 6.17 9.13
N GLN A 30 2.74 5.49 9.35
CA GLN A 30 2.56 4.13 8.87
C GLN A 30 2.53 4.05 7.34
N ILE A 31 1.75 4.91 6.66
CA ILE A 31 1.67 4.93 5.19
C ILE A 31 3.04 5.26 4.59
N GLN A 32 3.73 6.28 5.11
CA GLN A 32 5.09 6.61 4.65
C GLN A 32 6.05 5.44 4.84
N ARG A 33 6.06 4.83 6.02
CA ARG A 33 6.91 3.67 6.28
C ARG A 33 6.61 2.53 5.33
N LEU A 34 5.33 2.25 5.04
CA LEU A 34 4.94 1.18 4.14
C LEU A 34 5.28 1.50 2.69
N SER A 35 5.15 2.76 2.28
CA SER A 35 5.47 3.21 0.92
C SER A 35 6.93 2.99 0.52
N THR A 36 7.86 2.88 1.48
CA THR A 36 9.27 2.55 1.18
C THR A 36 9.49 1.05 0.93
N TYR A 37 8.55 0.20 1.37
CA TYR A 37 8.61 -1.25 1.21
C TYR A 37 7.76 -1.77 0.06
N TYR A 38 6.96 -0.93 -0.60
CA TYR A 38 6.04 -1.35 -1.66
C TYR A 38 6.15 -0.46 -2.89
N ILE A 39 5.76 -1.02 -4.03
CA ILE A 39 5.74 -0.36 -5.33
C ILE A 39 4.34 -0.52 -5.91
N VAL A 40 3.80 0.54 -6.51
CA VAL A 40 2.53 0.47 -7.24
C VAL A 40 2.82 0.28 -8.73
N LYS A 41 2.17 -0.71 -9.34
CA LYS A 41 2.19 -0.92 -10.79
C LYS A 41 0.79 -1.34 -11.23
N ASN A 42 0.26 -0.74 -12.30
CA ASN A 42 -1.09 -1.06 -12.82
C ASN A 42 -2.18 -1.02 -11.73
N SER A 43 -2.16 -0.02 -10.85
CA SER A 43 -3.08 0.11 -9.71
C SER A 43 -3.06 -1.08 -8.73
N GLN A 44 -1.96 -1.83 -8.69
CA GLN A 44 -1.73 -2.95 -7.79
C GLN A 44 -0.46 -2.74 -6.97
N LEU A 45 -0.48 -3.22 -5.73
CA LEU A 45 0.65 -3.10 -4.82
C LEU A 45 1.55 -4.33 -4.92
N TYR A 46 2.86 -4.10 -5.01
CA TYR A 46 3.89 -5.13 -5.09
C TYR A 46 4.93 -4.91 -3.99
N LYS A 47 5.44 -6.01 -3.45
CA LYS A 47 6.57 -6.03 -2.52
C LYS A 47 7.82 -6.51 -3.25
N PRO A 48 8.90 -5.72 -3.33
CA PRO A 48 10.18 -6.19 -3.82
C PRO A 48 10.76 -7.21 -2.85
N THR A 49 11.17 -8.35 -3.39
CA THR A 49 11.86 -9.45 -2.70
C THR A 49 13.14 -9.77 -3.46
N LYS A 50 14.01 -10.60 -2.87
CA LYS A 50 15.24 -11.05 -3.54
C LYS A 50 14.97 -11.83 -4.84
N GLU A 51 13.78 -12.41 -4.97
CA GLU A 51 13.36 -13.22 -6.12
C GLU A 51 12.58 -12.40 -7.17
N GLY A 52 12.26 -11.13 -6.89
CA GLY A 52 11.54 -10.25 -7.81
C GLY A 52 10.41 -9.46 -7.14
N LEU A 53 9.31 -9.25 -7.86
CA LEU A 53 8.15 -8.51 -7.35
C LEU A 53 7.04 -9.48 -6.97
N LYS A 54 6.67 -9.50 -5.67
CA LYS A 54 5.54 -10.28 -5.18
C LYS A 54 4.29 -9.40 -5.08
N ARG A 55 3.21 -9.77 -5.76
CA ARG A 55 1.93 -9.05 -5.66
C ARG A 55 1.40 -9.15 -4.22
N VAL A 56 1.04 -8.00 -3.64
CA VAL A 56 0.33 -7.93 -2.37
C VAL A 56 -1.15 -8.16 -2.66
N ILE A 57 -1.76 -9.08 -1.91
CA ILE A 57 -3.17 -9.41 -2.02
C ILE A 57 -3.92 -8.95 -0.76
N THR A 58 -5.12 -8.44 -0.95
CA THR A 58 -6.04 -8.08 0.14
C THR A 58 -6.77 -9.32 0.63
N GLN A 59 -7.41 -9.22 1.79
CA GLN A 59 -8.16 -10.33 2.37
C GLN A 59 -9.34 -10.78 1.49
N GLU A 60 -10.06 -9.81 0.92
CA GLU A 60 -11.15 -10.05 -0.04
C GLU A 60 -10.73 -10.75 -1.35
N GLN A 61 -9.43 -10.82 -1.67
CA GLN A 61 -8.94 -11.52 -2.88
C GLN A 61 -8.62 -13.00 -2.63
N VAL A 62 -8.63 -13.42 -1.36
CA VAL A 62 -8.30 -14.78 -0.92
C VAL A 62 -9.55 -15.55 -0.49
N GLU A 63 -10.58 -14.85 -0.03
CA GLU A 63 -11.91 -15.39 0.32
C GLU A 63 -12.84 -15.49 -0.89
#